data_AF-A0A929JNN9-F1
#
_entry.id   AF-A0A929JNN9-F1
#
_cell.length_a   1.000
_cell.length_b   1.000
_cell.length_c   1.000
_cell.angle_alpha   90.00
_cell.angle_beta   90.00
_cell.angle_gamma   90.00
#
_symmetry.space_group_name_H-M   'P 1'
#
loop_
_entity.id
_entity.type
_entity.pdbx_description
1 polymer ?
#
loop_
_entity_poly.entity_id
_entity_poly.type
_entity_poly.pdbx_seq_one_letter_code
_entity_poly.pdbx_strand_id
1 'polypeptide(L)'
;MKPAPIFDPQAQGRAMRVAAFMSGSGTNVIRLLEKEKELENEPGGSPFKVIFIFSDRSDGLSAGERIALDAGVPYFSYDIRQFYRRKGLKKTIATPEGIAARKEFDSVASLLTKSFEIDIIALAGYMS
;
A
#
# COMPACT_ATOMS: atom_id res chain seq x y z
N MET A 1 -24.27 -19.25 -4.48
CA MET A 1 -24.27 -18.16 -3.48
C MET A 1 -23.90 -16.87 -4.22
N LYS A 2 -24.64 -15.77 -4.03
CA LYS A 2 -24.34 -14.50 -4.71
C LYS A 2 -23.22 -13.80 -3.92
N PRO A 3 -22.08 -13.44 -4.52
CA PRO A 3 -21.00 -12.80 -3.78
C PRO A 3 -21.46 -11.42 -3.27
N ALA A 4 -21.17 -11.13 -2.00
CA ALA A 4 -21.36 -9.80 -1.44
C ALA A 4 -20.21 -8.88 -1.86
N PRO A 5 -20.47 -7.59 -2.10
CA PRO A 5 -19.40 -6.63 -2.41
C PRO A 5 -18.51 -6.43 -1.19
N ILE A 6 -17.21 -6.28 -1.42
CA ILE A 6 -16.22 -6.02 -0.37
C ILE A 6 -16.38 -4.60 0.20
N PHE A 7 -16.88 -3.68 -0.61
CA PHE A 7 -17.17 -2.29 -0.25
C PHE A 7 -18.34 -1.79 -1.10
N ASP A 8 -19.23 -1.00 -0.50
CA ASP A 8 -20.35 -0.36 -1.18
C ASP A 8 -20.18 1.18 -1.14
N PRO A 9 -19.76 1.81 -2.25
CA PRO A 9 -19.56 3.25 -2.31
C PRO A 9 -20.82 4.07 -2.05
N GLN A 10 -22.00 3.54 -2.40
CA GLN A 10 -23.27 4.24 -2.20
C GLN A 10 -23.65 4.23 -0.72
N ALA A 11 -23.53 3.07 -0.06
CA ALA A 11 -23.79 2.96 1.37
C ALA A 11 -22.80 3.78 2.22
N GLN A 12 -21.55 3.93 1.76
CA GLN A 12 -20.50 4.67 2.46
C GLN A 12 -20.44 6.16 2.08
N GLY A 13 -21.15 6.59 1.04
CA GLY A 13 -21.14 7.97 0.54
C GLY A 13 -19.78 8.45 0.02
N ARG A 14 -18.85 7.53 -0.27
CA ARG A 14 -17.50 7.83 -0.78
C ARG A 14 -16.93 6.65 -1.55
N ALA A 15 -15.97 6.92 -2.42
CA ALA A 15 -15.16 5.89 -3.06
C ALA A 15 -14.34 5.09 -2.02
N MET A 16 -14.04 3.84 -2.37
CA MET A 16 -13.16 2.98 -1.57
C MET A 16 -11.74 3.54 -1.55
N ARG A 17 -11.16 3.68 -0.36
CA ARG A 17 -9.81 4.18 -0.15
C ARG A 17 -8.81 3.04 -0.21
N VAL A 18 -7.92 3.08 -1.18
CA VAL A 18 -6.94 2.01 -1.44
C VAL A 18 -5.54 2.48 -1.13
N ALA A 19 -4.79 1.70 -0.37
CA ALA A 19 -3.34 1.88 -0.23
C ALA A 19 -2.61 0.89 -1.14
N ALA A 20 -1.69 1.39 -1.96
CA ALA A 20 -0.92 0.55 -2.89
C ALA A 20 0.46 0.22 -2.30
N PHE A 21 0.73 -1.06 -2.06
CA PHE A 21 1.98 -1.53 -1.47
C PHE A 21 2.87 -2.15 -2.55
N MET A 22 4.15 -1.77 -2.62
CA MET A 22 5.09 -2.23 -3.66
C MET A 22 6.55 -2.24 -3.19
N SER A 23 7.43 -2.97 -3.89
CA SER A 23 8.86 -3.05 -3.54
C SER A 23 9.81 -2.90 -4.74
N GLY A 24 9.30 -2.58 -5.94
CA GLY A 24 10.06 -2.67 -7.19
C GLY A 24 9.58 -1.72 -8.27
N SER A 25 9.40 -2.22 -9.50
CA SER A 25 9.06 -1.41 -10.67
C SER A 25 7.68 -0.72 -10.61
N GLY A 26 6.76 -1.22 -9.78
CA GLY A 26 5.44 -0.62 -9.59
C GLY A 26 4.45 -0.81 -10.75
N THR A 27 4.71 -1.72 -11.69
CA THR A 27 3.83 -1.97 -12.86
C THR A 27 2.36 -2.17 -12.47
N ASN A 28 2.08 -2.89 -11.37
CA ASN A 28 0.71 -3.09 -10.90
C ASN A 28 0.10 -1.84 -10.24
N VAL A 29 0.92 -0.99 -9.61
CA VAL A 29 0.46 0.29 -9.06
C VAL A 29 0.11 1.26 -10.18
N ILE A 30 0.94 1.32 -11.23
CA ILE A 30 0.68 2.12 -12.44
C ILE A 30 -0.67 1.70 -13.05
N ARG A 31 -0.89 0.41 -13.28
CA ARG A 31 -2.16 -0.10 -13.81
C ARG A 31 -3.36 0.20 -12.92
N LEU A 32 -3.18 0.18 -11.60
CA LEU A 32 -4.24 0.53 -10.64
C LEU A 32 -4.62 2.01 -10.76
N LEU A 33 -3.63 2.90 -10.84
CA LEU A 33 -3.83 4.35 -11.03
C LEU A 33 -4.43 4.68 -12.40
N GLU A 34 -3.97 4.01 -13.46
CA GLU A 34 -4.55 4.11 -14.80
C GLU A 34 -6.01 3.70 -14.80
N LYS A 35 -6.35 2.58 -14.13
CA LYS A 35 -7.72 2.10 -14.04
C LYS A 35 -8.61 3.03 -13.22
N GLU A 36 -8.10 3.57 -12.11
CA GLU A 36 -8.80 4.62 -11.35
C GLU A 36 -9.15 5.80 -12.25
N LYS A 37 -8.16 6.31 -13.00
CA LYS A 37 -8.35 7.45 -13.90
C LYS A 37 -9.33 7.15 -15.04
N GLU A 38 -9.29 5.94 -15.59
CA GLU A 38 -10.24 5.49 -16.60
C GLU A 38 -11.67 5.55 -16.06
N LEU A 39 -11.91 4.92 -14.90
CA LEU A 39 -13.21 4.82 -14.25
C LEU A 39 -13.74 6.18 -13.76
N GLU A 40 -12.86 7.13 -13.46
CA GLU A 40 -13.27 8.49 -13.09
C GLU A 40 -14.09 9.19 -14.18
N ASN A 41 -13.87 8.83 -15.45
CA ASN A 41 -14.62 9.40 -16.56
C ASN A 41 -15.96 8.70 -16.81
N GLU A 42 -16.27 7.62 -16.09
CA GLU A 42 -17.54 6.90 -16.22
C GLU A 42 -18.65 7.58 -15.38
N PRO A 43 -19.93 7.43 -15.77
CA PRO A 43 -21.05 7.89 -14.94
C PRO A 43 -21.01 7.26 -13.54
N GLY A 44 -20.86 8.09 -12.51
CA GLY A 44 -20.71 7.64 -11.12
C GLY A 44 -19.28 7.74 -10.58
N GLY A 45 -18.29 8.05 -11.44
CA GLY A 45 -16.89 8.21 -11.07
C GLY A 45 -16.22 6.88 -10.68
N SER A 46 -14.93 6.96 -10.31
CA SER A 46 -14.21 5.75 -9.90
C SER A 46 -14.75 5.23 -8.56
N PRO A 47 -15.08 3.93 -8.44
CA PRO A 47 -15.55 3.34 -7.19
C PRO A 47 -14.44 3.23 -6.13
N PHE A 48 -13.19 3.52 -6.49
CA PHE A 48 -12.06 3.54 -5.58
C PHE A 48 -11.10 4.69 -5.90
N LYS A 49 -10.25 5.04 -4.93
CA LYS A 49 -9.17 6.02 -5.05
C LYS A 49 -7.92 5.49 -4.38
N VAL A 50 -6.77 5.57 -5.05
CA VAL A 50 -5.47 5.30 -4.45
C VAL A 50 -5.09 6.49 -3.58
N ILE A 51 -5.02 6.27 -2.27
CA ILE A 51 -4.77 7.33 -1.29
C ILE A 51 -3.30 7.54 -1.01
N PHE A 52 -2.50 6.47 -1.04
CA PHE A 52 -1.04 6.57 -0.95
C PHE A 52 -0.36 5.33 -1.51
N ILE A 53 0.94 5.47 -1.78
CA ILE A 53 1.83 4.36 -2.10
C ILE A 53 2.77 4.11 -0.92
N PHE A 54 2.92 2.84 -0.53
CA PHE A 54 3.88 2.40 0.49
C PHE A 54 4.93 1.46 -0.10
N SER A 55 6.18 1.66 0.29
CA SER A 55 7.32 0.81 -0.07
C SER A 55 8.11 0.36 1.15
N ASP A 56 8.44 -0.93 1.22
CA ASP A 56 9.36 -1.47 2.23
C ASP A 56 10.84 -1.27 1.87
N ARG A 57 11.11 -0.45 0.85
CA ARG A 57 12.45 -0.09 0.38
C ARG A 57 12.60 1.42 0.32
N SER A 58 13.72 1.88 0.86
CA SER A 58 14.17 3.28 0.78
C SER A 58 15.59 3.39 0.20
N ASP A 59 16.02 2.35 -0.53
CA ASP A 59 17.37 2.24 -1.11
C ASP A 59 17.48 2.77 -2.55
N GLY A 60 16.44 3.46 -3.04
CA GLY A 60 16.37 4.03 -4.39
C GLY A 60 16.08 3.01 -5.49
N LEU A 61 15.88 1.72 -5.17
CA LEU A 61 15.59 0.67 -6.15
C LEU A 61 14.08 0.42 -6.38
N SER A 62 13.22 1.07 -5.59
CA SER A 62 11.77 1.08 -5.79
C SER A 62 11.37 2.30 -6.61
N ALA A 63 10.54 2.10 -7.63
CA ALA A 63 10.01 3.19 -8.46
C ALA A 63 8.88 3.98 -7.78
N GLY A 64 8.49 3.61 -6.56
CA GLY A 64 7.29 4.12 -5.88
C GLY A 64 7.26 5.64 -5.72
N GLU A 65 8.39 6.27 -5.39
CA GLU A 65 8.47 7.73 -5.24
C GLU A 65 8.17 8.45 -6.56
N ARG A 66 8.73 7.96 -7.67
CA ARG A 66 8.48 8.52 -9.01
C ARG A 66 7.01 8.38 -9.39
N ILE A 67 6.45 7.19 -9.21
CA ILE A 67 5.05 6.90 -9.56
C ILE A 67 4.10 7.78 -8.73
N ALA A 68 4.37 7.93 -7.43
CA ALA A 68 3.58 8.75 -6.54
C ALA A 68 3.62 10.23 -6.94
N LEU A 69 4.80 10.74 -7.29
CA LEU A 69 4.99 12.09 -7.79
C LEU A 69 4.18 12.32 -9.07
N ASP A 70 4.30 11.42 -10.04
CA ASP A 70 3.62 11.53 -11.33
C ASP A 70 2.09 11.46 -11.17
N ALA A 71 1.60 10.70 -10.20
CA ALA A 71 0.18 10.57 -9.89
C ALA A 71 -0.36 11.62 -8.91
N GLY A 72 0.51 12.43 -8.29
CA GLY A 72 0.12 13.43 -7.31
C GLY A 72 -0.40 12.85 -5.98
N VAL A 73 0.06 11.66 -5.58
CA VAL A 73 -0.35 10.99 -4.33
C VAL A 73 0.81 10.91 -3.32
N PRO A 74 0.53 10.86 -2.00
CA PRO A 74 1.55 10.62 -1.00
C PRO A 74 2.36 9.33 -1.21
N TYR A 75 3.66 9.40 -0.92
CA TYR A 75 4.57 8.26 -0.88
C TYR A 75 5.17 8.10 0.51
N PHE A 76 5.09 6.87 1.03
CA PHE A 76 5.77 6.47 2.25
C PHE A 76 6.75 5.35 1.94
N SER A 77 7.97 5.47 2.46
CA SER A 77 8.92 4.36 2.43
C SER A 77 9.47 4.06 3.80
N TYR A 78 9.55 2.78 4.14
CA TYR A 78 10.12 2.32 5.39
C TYR A 78 10.94 1.05 5.16
N ASP A 79 12.25 1.20 5.09
CA ASP A 79 13.14 0.12 4.67
C ASP A 79 13.22 -1.02 5.69
N ILE A 80 12.67 -2.18 5.34
CA ILE A 80 12.65 -3.36 6.22
C ILE A 80 14.07 -3.87 6.52
N ARG A 81 14.98 -3.79 5.55
CA ARG A 81 16.35 -4.31 5.72
C ARG A 81 17.12 -3.43 6.70
N GLN A 82 16.96 -2.10 6.59
CA GLN A 82 17.55 -1.17 7.54
C GLN A 82 16.92 -1.29 8.93
N PHE A 83 15.62 -1.51 9.02
CA PHE A 83 14.93 -1.78 10.28
C PHE A 83 15.58 -2.96 11.04
N TYR A 84 15.70 -4.12 10.40
CA TYR A 84 16.33 -5.30 11.02
C TYR A 84 17.81 -5.07 11.33
N ARG A 85 18.56 -4.41 10.44
CA ARG A 85 19.97 -4.08 10.64
C ARG A 85 20.19 -3.22 11.88
N ARG A 86 19.37 -2.17 12.07
CA ARG A 86 19.47 -1.27 13.22
C ARG A 86 19.17 -1.97 14.55
N LYS A 87 18.38 -3.05 14.53
CA LYS A 87 18.10 -3.88 15.70
C LYS A 87 19.13 -4.97 15.95
N GLY A 88 20.12 -5.14 15.06
CA GLY A 88 21.05 -6.28 15.13
C GLY A 88 20.37 -7.63 14.92
N LEU A 89 19.20 -7.67 14.28
CA LEU A 89 18.41 -8.88 14.06
C LEU A 89 18.51 -9.34 12.61
N LYS A 90 18.41 -10.65 12.39
CA LYS A 90 18.19 -11.22 11.05
C LYS A 90 16.72 -11.07 10.67
N LYS A 91 16.43 -10.78 9.40
CA LYS A 91 15.05 -10.80 8.87
C LYS A 91 14.54 -12.24 8.81
N THR A 92 13.84 -12.67 9.85
CA THR A 92 13.27 -14.02 9.96
C THR A 92 11.99 -14.00 10.79
N ILE A 93 11.08 -14.93 10.53
CA ILE A 93 9.89 -15.20 11.35
C ILE A 93 9.98 -16.55 12.08
N ALA A 94 11.16 -17.19 12.04
CA ALA A 94 11.37 -18.51 12.64
C ALA A 94 11.64 -18.44 14.17
N THR A 95 11.83 -17.25 14.74
CA THR A 95 12.06 -17.06 16.18
C THR A 95 11.05 -16.08 16.78
N PRO A 96 10.78 -16.16 18.09
CA PRO A 96 9.91 -15.21 18.78
C PRO A 96 10.34 -13.74 18.60
N GLU A 97 11.65 -13.47 18.65
CA GLU A 97 12.22 -12.14 18.45
C GLU A 97 12.00 -11.65 17.02
N GLY A 98 12.13 -12.54 16.04
CA GLY A 98 11.83 -12.26 14.63
C GLY A 98 10.36 -11.93 14.40
N ILE A 99 9.45 -12.68 15.01
CA ILE A 99 8.00 -12.40 14.96
C ILE A 99 7.68 -11.06 15.64
N ALA A 100 8.27 -10.77 16.80
CA ALA A 100 8.09 -9.50 17.50
C ALA A 100 8.60 -8.31 16.66
N ALA A 101 9.79 -8.45 16.06
CA ALA A 101 10.34 -7.43 15.16
C ALA A 101 9.46 -7.23 13.92
N ARG A 102 8.90 -8.29 13.34
CA ARG A 102 7.95 -8.19 12.22
C ARG A 102 6.69 -7.40 12.61
N LYS A 103 6.09 -7.70 13.77
CA LYS A 103 4.93 -6.96 14.29
C LYS A 103 5.25 -5.48 14.49
N GLU A 104 6.43 -5.17 15.01
CA GLU A 104 6.89 -3.80 15.18
C GLU A 104 7.07 -3.09 13.83
N PHE A 105 7.68 -3.74 12.83
CA PHE A 105 7.81 -3.18 11.49
C PHE A 105 6.44 -2.89 10.85
N ASP A 106 5.52 -3.86 10.91
CA ASP A 106 4.16 -3.74 10.35
C ASP A 106 3.33 -2.65 11.06
N SER A 107 3.67 -2.27 12.29
CA SER A 107 2.95 -1.24 13.05
C SER A 107 2.95 0.12 12.34
N VAL A 108 3.99 0.44 11.58
CA VAL A 108 4.07 1.69 10.80
C VAL A 108 3.04 1.66 9.67
N ALA A 109 3.00 0.57 8.90
CA ALA A 109 2.01 0.40 7.84
C ALA A 109 0.58 0.40 8.41
N SER A 110 0.36 -0.25 9.56
CA SER A 110 -0.93 -0.25 10.26
C SER A 110 -1.36 1.14 10.74
N LEU A 111 -0.43 1.95 11.24
CA LEU A 111 -0.72 3.32 11.65
C LEU A 111 -1.09 4.19 10.45
N LEU A 112 -0.39 4.04 9.33
CA LEU A 112 -0.68 4.76 8.09
C LEU A 112 -2.06 4.37 7.55
N THR A 113 -2.36 3.08 7.42
CA THR A 113 -3.65 2.64 6.89
C THR A 113 -4.82 3.08 7.77
N LYS A 114 -4.64 3.08 9.10
CA LYS A 114 -5.63 3.62 10.03
C LYS A 114 -5.79 5.14 9.88
N SER A 115 -4.68 5.88 9.84
CA SER A 115 -4.70 7.36 9.80
C SER A 115 -5.31 7.92 8.52
N PHE A 116 -5.14 7.19 7.41
CA PHE A 116 -5.72 7.54 6.10
C PHE A 116 -7.06 6.84 5.84
N GLU A 117 -7.62 6.12 6.82
CA GLU A 117 -8.91 5.43 6.73
C GLU A 117 -9.01 4.53 5.49
N ILE A 118 -7.97 3.72 5.28
CA ILE A 118 -7.86 2.80 4.14
C ILE A 118 -8.82 1.63 4.33
N ASP A 119 -9.63 1.36 3.29
CA ASP A 119 -10.55 0.22 3.29
C ASP A 119 -9.88 -1.05 2.80
N ILE A 120 -9.00 -0.94 1.79
CA ILE A 120 -8.28 -2.07 1.18
C ILE A 120 -6.81 -1.73 0.96
N ILE A 121 -5.95 -2.71 1.23
CA ILE A 121 -4.54 -2.69 0.83
C ILE A 121 -4.37 -3.53 -0.44
N ALA A 122 -3.86 -2.92 -1.50
CA ALA A 122 -3.48 -3.61 -2.74
C ALA A 122 -1.99 -4.00 -2.68
N LEU A 123 -1.70 -5.29 -2.57
CA LEU A 123 -0.32 -5.83 -2.62
C LEU A 123 0.17 -5.92 -4.08
N ALA A 124 0.64 -4.79 -4.61
CA ALA A 124 1.00 -4.59 -6.00
C ALA A 124 2.50 -4.89 -6.27
N GLY A 125 2.96 -6.08 -5.87
CA GLY A 125 4.37 -6.49 -5.96
C GLY A 125 5.18 -6.12 -4.71
N TYR A 126 4.55 -6.26 -3.54
CA TYR A 126 5.15 -6.04 -2.23
C TYR A 126 5.87 -7.30 -1.73
N MET A 127 7.14 -7.19 -1.35
CA MET A 127 8.07 -8.31 -1.10
C MET A 127 8.77 -8.21 0.28
N SER A 128 8.01 -7.81 1.30
CA SER A 128 8.50 -7.50 2.66
C SER A 128 8.66 -8.70 3.57
#